data_AF-A0A970ZDI7-F1
#
_entry.id   AF-A0A970ZDI7-F1
#
_cell.length_a   1.000
_cell.length_b   1.000
_cell.length_c   1.000
_cell.angle_alpha   90.00
_cell.angle_beta   90.00
_cell.angle_gamma   90.00
#
_symmetry.space_group_name_H-M   'P 1'
#
loop_
_entity.id
_entity.type
_entity.pdbx_description
1 polymer ?
#
loop_
_entity_poly.entity_id
_entity_poly.type
_entity_poly.pdbx_seq_one_letter_code
_entity_poly.pdbx_strand_id
1 'polypeptide(L)'
;MTDLDIERKLKDAVEASVPDVLDNILSRCEVRKGSIIGMNEMISKRKTENSKKWIKPLCATAAALVLVAGGAFGIGQYNLAHAVDTVVTMDVNPSIELSANKAESIIDAIALNEDGKKILEGMDLKGMKLEDAASELANSLVEEGYVSELANSILVSVINDDSEKTEDLEKRLTETVNKALSENGIDGAILGMKGKNDETLKQLAGELGISEGKANLIKSIIEKDPSLSLEELSKLNVNDLSLIAKKWIGQLEGLTMMGTPSDKKYIGADMAASNAEAHAKLSIDGAAKVESQMDYENGKLVYNVKMTTENSEFYYGVDAETGEILKRGVNTLKSAVENGIGTDNSPVGNTPVPSPDGQSAEAAKAAAEDLIKKAIDMSGTDASYARDVNVNLGTNEANSESQVNFKSGDLEYSYSFDSVTGGLKNWVGSQIQK
;
A
#
# COMPACT_ATOMS: atom_id res chain seq x y z
N MET A 1 -21.08 -30.03 -29.71
CA MET A 1 -20.15 -30.81 -28.87
C MET A 1 -20.96 -31.24 -27.67
N THR A 2 -21.14 -32.54 -27.47
CA THR A 2 -21.93 -33.08 -26.34
C THR A 2 -21.01 -33.35 -25.15
N ASP A 3 -21.53 -33.36 -23.93
CA ASP A 3 -20.73 -33.60 -22.70
C ASP A 3 -19.92 -34.91 -22.75
N LEU A 4 -20.43 -35.91 -23.46
CA LEU A 4 -19.74 -37.18 -23.74
C LEU A 4 -18.43 -37.02 -24.54
N ASP A 5 -18.33 -36.00 -25.41
CA ASP A 5 -17.10 -35.72 -26.15
C ASP A 5 -16.04 -35.04 -25.28
N ILE A 6 -16.46 -34.31 -24.24
CA ILE A 6 -15.57 -33.64 -23.29
C ILE A 6 -15.03 -34.65 -22.28
N GLU A 7 -15.88 -35.53 -21.74
CA GLU A 7 -15.45 -36.59 -20.82
C GLU A 7 -14.48 -37.58 -21.47
N ARG A 8 -14.70 -37.94 -22.74
CA ARG A 8 -13.78 -38.84 -23.45
C ARG A 8 -12.42 -38.20 -23.68
N LYS A 9 -12.37 -36.91 -24.04
CA LYS A 9 -11.11 -36.17 -24.20
C LYS A 9 -10.38 -35.94 -22.87
N LEU A 10 -11.12 -35.76 -21.78
CA LEU A 10 -10.55 -35.65 -20.44
C LEU A 10 -9.95 -36.99 -19.98
N LYS A 11 -10.65 -38.10 -20.26
CA LYS A 11 -10.15 -39.45 -19.96
C LYS A 11 -8.88 -39.80 -20.76
N ASP A 12 -8.89 -39.55 -22.08
CA ASP A 12 -7.74 -39.83 -22.94
C ASP A 12 -6.51 -38.99 -22.56
N ALA A 13 -6.70 -37.75 -22.10
CA ALA A 13 -5.60 -36.87 -21.65
C ALA A 13 -5.03 -37.29 -20.29
N VAL A 14 -5.85 -37.84 -19.39
CA VAL A 14 -5.43 -38.34 -18.08
C VAL A 14 -4.71 -39.69 -18.21
N GLU A 15 -5.18 -40.59 -19.08
CA GLU A 15 -4.51 -41.89 -19.33
C GLU A 15 -3.18 -41.73 -20.09
N ALA A 16 -2.99 -40.65 -20.88
CA ALA A 16 -1.74 -40.38 -21.58
C ALA A 16 -0.62 -39.79 -20.70
N SER A 17 -0.93 -39.36 -19.47
CA SER A 17 -0.01 -38.57 -18.63
C SER A 17 0.62 -39.32 -17.45
N VAL A 18 0.37 -40.63 -17.31
CA VAL A 18 0.97 -41.46 -16.25
C VAL A 18 1.58 -42.72 -16.86
N PRO A 19 2.91 -42.82 -16.99
CA PRO A 19 3.57 -44.07 -17.34
C PRO A 19 3.43 -45.07 -16.18
N ASP A 20 2.98 -46.29 -16.47
CA ASP A 20 3.06 -47.40 -15.51
C ASP A 20 4.52 -47.83 -15.36
N VAL A 21 5.16 -47.38 -14.30
CA VAL A 21 6.58 -47.65 -13.99
C VAL A 21 6.76 -48.68 -12.86
N LEU A 22 5.69 -49.36 -12.44
CA LEU A 22 5.75 -50.34 -11.36
C LEU A 22 6.65 -51.54 -11.70
N ASP A 23 6.56 -52.04 -12.94
CA ASP A 23 7.38 -53.17 -13.41
C ASP A 23 8.85 -52.78 -13.62
N ASN A 24 9.14 -51.52 -13.95
CA ASN A 24 10.50 -51.03 -14.14
C ASN A 24 11.24 -50.85 -12.81
N ILE A 25 10.52 -50.52 -11.72
CA ILE A 25 11.07 -50.43 -10.37
C ILE A 25 11.35 -51.83 -9.77
N LEU A 26 10.49 -52.81 -10.04
CA LEU A 26 10.69 -54.19 -9.58
C LEU A 26 11.85 -54.89 -10.32
N SER A 27 12.15 -54.49 -11.56
CA SER A 27 13.25 -55.05 -12.36
C SER A 27 14.67 -54.65 -11.94
N ARG A 28 14.84 -53.71 -11.00
CA ARG A 28 16.16 -53.23 -10.52
C ARG A 28 16.64 -53.78 -9.18
N CYS A 29 15.96 -54.79 -8.63
CA CYS A 29 16.43 -55.53 -7.46
C CYS A 29 16.61 -57.03 -7.78
N GLU A 30 17.53 -57.37 -8.69
CA GLU A 30 18.11 -58.70 -8.73
C GLU A 30 19.46 -58.76 -8.01
N VAL A 31 19.38 -59.41 -6.84
CA VAL A 31 20.37 -60.24 -6.14
C VAL A 31 21.74 -60.36 -6.84
N ARG A 32 22.76 -59.72 -6.27
CA ARG A 32 24.16 -60.10 -6.49
C ARG A 32 24.42 -61.49 -5.92
N LYS A 33 24.60 -62.48 -6.81
CA LYS A 33 25.24 -63.77 -6.52
C LYS A 33 26.69 -63.55 -6.05
N GLY A 34 26.98 -64.00 -4.83
CA GLY A 34 28.32 -64.18 -4.31
C GLY A 34 28.50 -65.60 -3.74
N SER A 35 29.18 -66.42 -4.53
CA SER A 35 29.89 -67.69 -4.24
C SER A 35 29.39 -68.68 -3.17
N ILE A 36 29.05 -69.87 -3.65
CA ILE A 36 28.91 -71.12 -2.88
C ILE A 36 30.31 -71.58 -2.45
N ILE A 37 30.55 -71.76 -1.14
CA ILE A 37 31.61 -72.64 -0.62
C ILE A 37 30.92 -73.76 0.15
N GLY A 38 31.30 -74.99 -0.20
CA GLY A 38 30.61 -76.23 0.13
C GLY A 38 30.52 -76.55 1.62
N MET A 39 29.41 -77.18 1.96
CA MET A 39 29.15 -77.87 3.22
C MET A 39 30.13 -79.02 3.37
N ASN A 40 30.87 -79.04 4.48
CA ASN A 40 31.55 -80.23 4.96
C ASN A 40 30.99 -80.56 6.35
N GLU A 41 30.41 -81.74 6.48
CA GLU A 41 30.10 -82.33 7.77
C GLU A 41 31.40 -82.59 8.54
N MET A 42 31.47 -82.14 9.79
CA MET A 42 32.26 -82.84 10.80
C MET A 42 31.48 -82.92 12.11
N ILE A 43 31.12 -84.16 12.41
CA ILE A 43 30.64 -84.68 13.68
C ILE A 43 31.67 -84.39 14.77
N SER A 44 31.26 -83.79 15.91
CA SER A 44 31.88 -84.11 17.21
C SER A 44 31.05 -83.60 18.40
N LYS A 45 30.40 -84.57 19.06
CA LYS A 45 30.27 -84.79 20.51
C LYS A 45 30.28 -83.58 21.49
N ARG A 46 29.12 -83.48 22.17
CA ARG A 46 28.94 -83.66 23.63
C ARG A 46 29.54 -82.60 24.58
N LYS A 47 28.64 -82.04 25.40
CA LYS A 47 28.59 -82.02 26.90
C LYS A 47 28.41 -80.60 27.50
N THR A 48 27.33 -80.45 28.29
CA THR A 48 27.19 -79.73 29.60
C THR A 48 27.77 -78.30 29.71
N GLU A 49 27.11 -77.29 30.27
CA GLU A 49 26.26 -77.24 31.46
C GLU A 49 25.72 -75.80 31.65
N ASN A 50 24.55 -75.67 32.28
CA ASN A 50 24.08 -74.54 33.10
C ASN A 50 24.74 -73.15 32.97
N SER A 51 23.97 -72.13 32.58
CA SER A 51 23.28 -71.28 33.58
C SER A 51 22.54 -70.06 32.98
N LYS A 52 21.30 -69.88 33.46
CA LYS A 52 20.54 -68.63 33.65
C LYS A 52 20.28 -67.72 32.44
N LYS A 53 19.12 -67.98 31.81
CA LYS A 53 18.18 -66.93 31.36
C LYS A 53 17.89 -65.97 32.53
N TRP A 54 17.97 -64.64 32.33
CA TRP A 54 16.85 -63.70 32.54
C TRP A 54 17.14 -62.17 32.39
N ILE A 55 17.97 -61.70 31.44
CA ILE A 55 18.09 -60.23 31.19
C ILE A 55 18.22 -59.89 29.69
N LYS A 56 17.38 -60.46 28.82
CA LYS A 56 17.34 -60.06 27.39
C LYS A 56 15.93 -60.02 26.76
N PRO A 57 14.93 -59.39 27.41
CA PRO A 57 13.90 -58.74 26.60
C PRO A 57 13.53 -57.32 27.08
N LEU A 58 14.44 -56.60 27.77
CA LEU A 58 14.16 -55.23 28.23
C LEU A 58 14.80 -54.13 27.34
N CYS A 59 15.90 -54.42 26.64
CA CYS A 59 16.58 -53.40 25.83
C CYS A 59 16.00 -53.24 24.41
N ALA A 60 15.36 -54.27 23.84
CA ALA A 60 14.83 -54.22 22.47
C ALA A 60 13.53 -53.40 22.36
N THR A 61 12.69 -53.43 23.40
CA THR A 61 11.44 -52.65 23.47
C THR A 61 11.69 -51.18 23.79
N ALA A 62 12.71 -50.86 24.61
CA ALA A 62 13.11 -49.48 24.87
C ALA A 62 13.68 -48.78 23.62
N ALA A 63 14.51 -49.46 22.83
CA ALA A 63 15.07 -48.89 21.60
C ALA A 63 14.01 -48.65 20.51
N ALA A 64 13.02 -49.54 20.39
CA ALA A 64 11.91 -49.37 19.45
C ALA A 64 10.99 -48.19 19.85
N LEU A 65 10.71 -48.01 21.15
CA LEU A 65 9.94 -46.86 21.65
C LEU A 65 10.71 -45.55 21.50
N VAL A 66 12.05 -45.52 21.64
CA VAL A 66 12.87 -44.33 21.39
C VAL A 66 12.96 -43.98 19.91
N LEU A 67 12.95 -44.96 19.00
CA LEU A 67 12.89 -44.70 17.54
C LEU A 67 11.50 -44.25 17.07
N VAL A 68 10.43 -44.78 17.67
CA VAL A 68 9.06 -44.35 17.37
C VAL A 68 8.76 -43.00 18.02
N ALA A 69 9.17 -42.76 19.28
CA ALA A 69 9.02 -41.47 19.94
C ALA A 69 9.97 -40.43 19.35
N GLY A 70 11.24 -40.76 19.09
CA GLY A 70 12.21 -39.88 18.43
C GLY A 70 11.93 -39.66 16.96
N GLY A 71 11.32 -40.64 16.28
CA GLY A 71 10.81 -40.50 14.90
C GLY A 71 9.54 -39.68 14.83
N ALA A 72 8.58 -39.87 15.74
CA ALA A 72 7.38 -39.03 15.84
C ALA A 72 7.72 -37.59 16.30
N PHE A 73 8.69 -37.45 17.21
CA PHE A 73 9.23 -36.16 17.63
C PHE A 73 10.03 -35.49 16.50
N GLY A 74 10.79 -36.27 15.72
CA GLY A 74 11.52 -35.79 14.54
C GLY A 74 10.60 -35.38 13.40
N ILE A 75 9.52 -36.13 13.12
CA ILE A 75 8.50 -35.79 12.12
C ILE A 75 7.64 -34.60 12.59
N GLY A 76 7.32 -34.52 13.89
CA GLY A 76 6.64 -33.37 14.48
C GLY A 76 7.49 -32.10 14.40
N GLN A 77 8.79 -32.20 14.72
CA GLN A 77 9.77 -31.11 14.53
C GLN A 77 9.95 -30.74 13.05
N TYR A 78 9.97 -31.72 12.15
CA TYR A 78 10.06 -31.48 10.71
C TYR A 78 8.83 -30.74 10.17
N ASN A 79 7.63 -31.17 10.56
CA ASN A 79 6.39 -30.48 10.18
C ASN A 79 6.28 -29.09 10.82
N LEU A 80 6.77 -28.89 12.05
CA LEU A 80 6.85 -27.57 12.69
C LEU A 80 7.91 -26.66 12.05
N ALA A 81 9.00 -27.22 11.55
CA ALA A 81 10.07 -26.49 10.86
C ALA A 81 9.69 -26.09 9.43
N HIS A 82 8.69 -26.76 8.82
CA HIS A 82 8.23 -26.52 7.45
C HIS A 82 6.80 -26.00 7.33
N ALA A 83 6.10 -25.77 8.44
CA ALA A 83 4.82 -25.07 8.44
C ALA A 83 5.05 -23.55 8.39
N VAL A 84 4.34 -22.88 7.49
CA VAL A 84 4.29 -21.41 7.44
C VAL A 84 3.58 -20.91 8.69
N ASP A 85 4.27 -20.04 9.43
CA ASP A 85 3.78 -19.41 10.64
C ASP A 85 3.62 -17.90 10.45
N THR A 86 4.56 -17.28 9.76
CA THR A 86 4.55 -15.84 9.45
C THR A 86 4.79 -15.65 7.95
N VAL A 87 4.04 -14.73 7.35
CA VAL A 87 4.32 -14.20 6.02
C VAL A 87 4.84 -12.76 6.18
N VAL A 88 5.93 -12.43 5.51
CA VAL A 88 6.48 -11.08 5.45
C VAL A 88 6.52 -10.63 4.00
N THR A 89 6.01 -9.44 3.68
CA THR A 89 6.20 -8.83 2.35
C THR A 89 7.15 -7.64 2.44
N MET A 90 7.99 -7.49 1.44
CA MET A 90 8.87 -6.33 1.27
C MET A 90 8.62 -5.71 -0.10
N ASP A 91 8.10 -4.48 -0.09
CA ASP A 91 7.52 -3.83 -1.25
C ASP A 91 8.17 -2.47 -1.51
N VAL A 92 8.63 -2.27 -2.75
CA VAL A 92 9.12 -1.00 -3.28
C VAL A 92 8.56 -0.84 -4.70
N ASN A 93 9.27 -1.46 -5.64
CA ASN A 93 8.95 -1.86 -7.01
C ASN A 93 10.16 -2.69 -7.52
N PRO A 94 10.70 -3.53 -6.63
CA PRO A 94 10.40 -4.97 -6.55
C PRO A 94 9.37 -5.30 -5.45
N SER A 95 8.73 -6.47 -5.53
CA SER A 95 7.82 -6.98 -4.49
C SER A 95 8.13 -8.46 -4.19
N ILE A 96 8.40 -8.76 -2.93
CA ILE A 96 8.91 -10.06 -2.47
C ILE A 96 8.11 -10.51 -1.25
N GLU A 97 7.76 -11.79 -1.21
CA GLU A 97 7.11 -12.47 -0.09
C GLU A 97 8.06 -13.50 0.51
N LEU A 98 8.19 -13.49 1.84
CA LEU A 98 8.94 -14.46 2.63
C LEU A 98 7.98 -15.23 3.53
N SER A 99 7.98 -16.55 3.40
CA SER A 99 7.27 -17.44 4.31
C SER A 99 8.24 -18.03 5.33
N ALA A 100 7.97 -17.85 6.62
CA ALA A 100 8.84 -18.31 7.70
C ALA A 100 8.12 -19.22 8.70
N ASN A 101 8.89 -20.08 9.35
CA ASN A 101 8.39 -20.97 10.41
C ASN A 101 8.33 -20.25 11.77
N LYS A 102 7.90 -20.99 12.80
CA LYS A 102 7.83 -20.49 14.19
C LYS A 102 9.14 -19.97 14.75
N ALA A 103 10.27 -20.47 14.25
CA ALA A 103 11.59 -20.02 14.63
C ALA A 103 12.09 -18.85 13.77
N GLU A 104 11.23 -18.20 12.99
CA GLU A 104 11.55 -17.06 12.11
C GLU A 104 12.60 -17.42 11.03
N SER A 105 12.72 -18.71 10.71
CA SER A 105 13.56 -19.19 9.61
C SER A 105 12.74 -19.33 8.34
N ILE A 106 13.25 -18.77 7.25
CA ILE A 106 12.60 -18.76 5.94
C ILE A 106 12.46 -20.18 5.41
N ILE A 107 11.25 -20.54 5.00
CA ILE A 107 10.92 -21.80 4.34
C ILE A 107 10.85 -21.59 2.82
N ASP A 108 10.34 -20.43 2.40
CA ASP A 108 10.15 -20.07 1.00
C ASP A 108 10.26 -18.55 0.78
N ALA A 109 10.68 -18.17 -0.42
CA ALA A 109 10.80 -16.78 -0.86
C ALA A 109 10.28 -16.66 -2.30
N ILE A 110 9.30 -15.80 -2.51
CA ILE A 110 8.56 -15.69 -3.77
C ILE A 110 8.64 -14.24 -4.26
N ALA A 111 8.98 -14.06 -5.54
CA ALA A 111 8.84 -12.78 -6.21
C ALA A 111 7.40 -12.59 -6.67
N LEU A 112 6.78 -11.47 -6.28
CA LEU A 112 5.40 -11.13 -6.64
C LEU A 112 5.32 -10.30 -7.93
N ASN A 113 6.45 -9.77 -8.42
CA ASN A 113 6.55 -9.10 -9.71
C ASN A 113 7.89 -9.39 -10.42
N GLU A 114 8.05 -8.93 -11.66
CA GLU A 114 9.25 -9.19 -12.47
C GLU A 114 10.52 -8.58 -11.86
N ASP A 115 10.42 -7.39 -11.25
CA ASP A 115 11.57 -6.77 -10.58
C ASP A 115 11.96 -7.54 -9.30
N GLY A 116 11.00 -8.15 -8.60
CA GLY A 116 11.23 -9.06 -7.48
C GLY A 116 12.04 -10.29 -7.87
N LYS A 117 11.83 -10.81 -9.09
CA LYS A 117 12.61 -11.95 -9.59
C LYS A 117 14.07 -11.59 -9.78
N LYS A 118 14.36 -10.37 -10.23
CA LYS A 118 15.74 -9.88 -10.40
C LYS A 118 16.45 -9.78 -9.06
N ILE A 119 15.79 -9.25 -8.04
CA ILE A 119 16.36 -9.18 -6.69
C ILE A 119 16.63 -10.58 -6.13
N LEU A 120 15.68 -11.51 -6.26
CA LEU A 120 15.86 -12.87 -5.74
C LEU A 120 16.87 -13.71 -6.55
N GLU A 121 17.25 -13.30 -7.76
CA GLU A 121 18.15 -14.06 -8.61
C GLU A 121 19.54 -14.18 -7.98
N GLY A 122 19.89 -15.40 -7.56
CA GLY A 122 21.20 -15.68 -6.96
C GLY A 122 21.25 -15.58 -5.43
N MET A 123 20.14 -15.23 -4.76
CA MET A 123 20.05 -15.25 -3.30
C MET A 123 19.64 -16.63 -2.78
N ASP A 124 20.30 -17.10 -1.71
CA ASP A 124 19.91 -18.32 -0.97
C ASP A 124 19.30 -17.94 0.39
N LEU A 125 18.03 -17.58 0.37
CA LEU A 125 17.31 -17.13 1.57
C LEU A 125 16.78 -18.29 2.41
N LYS A 126 16.71 -19.51 1.88
CA LYS A 126 16.04 -20.62 2.56
C LYS A 126 16.83 -21.07 3.79
N GLY A 127 16.16 -21.07 4.94
CA GLY A 127 16.75 -21.38 6.25
C GLY A 127 17.36 -20.18 6.97
N MET A 128 17.56 -19.06 6.27
CA MET A 128 18.02 -17.79 6.85
C MET A 128 16.98 -17.23 7.83
N LYS A 129 17.42 -16.42 8.80
CA LYS A 129 16.51 -15.67 9.67
C LYS A 129 15.89 -14.51 8.91
N LEU A 130 14.64 -14.17 9.24
CA LEU A 130 13.93 -13.06 8.61
C LEU A 130 14.69 -11.73 8.67
N GLU A 131 15.34 -11.40 9.78
CA GLU A 131 16.14 -10.16 9.93
C GLU A 131 17.37 -10.15 9.01
N ASP A 132 18.13 -11.25 8.97
CA ASP A 132 19.30 -11.37 8.11
C ASP A 132 18.90 -11.22 6.63
N ALA A 133 17.81 -11.87 6.22
CA ALA A 133 17.27 -11.77 4.87
C ALA A 133 16.74 -10.37 4.55
N ALA A 134 16.05 -9.72 5.49
CA ALA A 134 15.55 -8.35 5.29
C ALA A 134 16.71 -7.36 5.09
N SER A 135 17.82 -7.54 5.82
CA SER A 135 19.04 -6.76 5.62
C SER A 135 19.66 -6.99 4.24
N GLU A 136 19.79 -8.26 3.82
CA GLU A 136 20.34 -8.62 2.50
C GLU A 136 19.48 -8.08 1.34
N LEU A 137 18.16 -8.21 1.46
CA LEU A 137 17.21 -7.65 0.50
C LEU A 137 17.30 -6.12 0.45
N ALA A 138 17.36 -5.43 1.60
CA ALA A 138 17.51 -3.97 1.66
C ALA A 138 18.79 -3.50 0.95
N ASN A 139 19.91 -4.19 1.17
CA ASN A 139 21.17 -3.89 0.49
C ASN A 139 21.06 -4.08 -1.02
N SER A 140 20.51 -5.22 -1.46
CA SER A 140 20.32 -5.49 -2.89
C SER A 140 19.39 -4.47 -3.57
N LEU A 141 18.33 -4.02 -2.88
CA LEU A 141 17.44 -2.96 -3.39
C LEU A 141 18.17 -1.64 -3.62
N VAL A 142 19.17 -1.31 -2.80
CA VAL A 142 20.03 -0.13 -2.98
C VAL A 142 21.04 -0.36 -4.09
N GLU A 143 21.71 -1.51 -4.12
CA GLU A 143 22.72 -1.86 -5.14
C GLU A 143 22.13 -1.86 -6.56
N GLU A 144 20.92 -2.40 -6.72
CA GLU A 144 20.18 -2.43 -7.98
C GLU A 144 19.45 -1.10 -8.29
N GLY A 145 19.55 -0.10 -7.40
CA GLY A 145 19.05 1.26 -7.61
C GLY A 145 17.54 1.44 -7.48
N TYR A 146 16.82 0.46 -6.93
CA TYR A 146 15.38 0.58 -6.64
C TYR A 146 15.10 1.50 -5.45
N VAL A 147 16.06 1.60 -4.53
CA VAL A 147 16.02 2.52 -3.39
C VAL A 147 17.16 3.51 -3.51
N SER A 148 16.82 4.79 -3.55
CA SER A 148 17.76 5.90 -3.75
C SER A 148 17.30 7.16 -3.02
N GLU A 149 18.07 8.24 -3.07
CA GLU A 149 17.61 9.52 -2.53
C GLU A 149 16.33 10.06 -3.20
N LEU A 150 16.04 9.69 -4.45
CA LEU A 150 14.86 10.17 -5.19
C LEU A 150 13.59 9.40 -4.85
N ALA A 151 13.74 8.12 -4.51
CA ALA A 151 12.67 7.22 -4.11
C ALA A 151 13.23 6.30 -3.03
N ASN A 152 12.93 6.61 -1.78
CA ASN A 152 13.60 6.05 -0.60
C ASN A 152 12.67 5.20 0.28
N SER A 153 11.45 4.91 -0.20
CA SER A 153 10.43 4.27 0.62
C SER A 153 10.40 2.76 0.45
N ILE A 154 10.29 2.03 1.56
CA ILE A 154 10.11 0.57 1.60
C ILE A 154 8.94 0.25 2.52
N LEU A 155 8.02 -0.58 2.05
CA LEU A 155 6.94 -1.14 2.85
C LEU A 155 7.34 -2.54 3.31
N VAL A 156 7.34 -2.76 4.61
CA VAL A 156 7.60 -4.06 5.25
C VAL A 156 6.33 -4.47 5.97
N SER A 157 5.71 -5.55 5.52
CA SER A 157 4.45 -6.03 6.10
C SER A 157 4.66 -7.35 6.80
N VAL A 158 4.16 -7.49 8.03
CA VAL A 158 4.21 -8.73 8.81
C VAL A 158 2.80 -9.24 9.03
N ILE A 159 2.51 -10.45 8.55
CA ILE A 159 1.20 -11.08 8.60
C ILE A 159 1.29 -12.31 9.50
N ASN A 160 0.66 -12.22 10.68
CA ASN A 160 0.54 -13.32 11.63
C ASN A 160 -0.69 -13.08 12.53
N ASP A 161 -1.38 -14.15 12.94
CA ASP A 161 -2.56 -14.03 13.80
C ASP A 161 -2.21 -13.65 15.26
N ASP A 162 -0.97 -13.88 15.68
CA ASP A 162 -0.41 -13.46 16.95
C ASP A 162 0.01 -11.98 16.89
N SER A 163 -0.76 -11.13 17.58
CA SER A 163 -0.56 -9.68 17.59
C SER A 163 0.73 -9.24 18.28
N GLU A 164 1.16 -9.93 19.34
CA GLU A 164 2.39 -9.56 20.06
C GLU A 164 3.60 -9.90 19.21
N LYS A 165 3.58 -11.10 18.59
CA LYS A 165 4.62 -11.51 17.65
C LYS A 165 4.68 -10.59 16.42
N THR A 166 3.53 -10.22 15.87
CA THR A 166 3.45 -9.30 14.72
C THR A 166 4.06 -7.95 15.05
N GLU A 167 3.78 -7.41 16.23
CA GLU A 167 4.32 -6.12 16.67
C GLU A 167 5.84 -6.16 16.93
N ASP A 168 6.34 -7.19 17.62
CA ASP A 168 7.79 -7.35 17.84
C ASP A 168 8.56 -7.51 16.53
N LEU A 169 8.07 -8.39 15.65
CA LEU A 169 8.76 -8.74 14.42
C LEU A 169 8.71 -7.59 13.40
N GLU A 170 7.57 -6.89 13.25
CA GLU A 170 7.49 -5.71 12.38
C GLU A 170 8.53 -4.67 12.79
N LYS A 171 8.59 -4.34 14.09
CA LYS A 171 9.56 -3.37 14.61
C LYS A 171 11.01 -3.80 14.34
N ARG A 172 11.36 -5.04 14.65
CA ARG A 172 12.72 -5.57 14.43
C ARG A 172 13.13 -5.53 12.96
N LEU A 173 12.23 -5.93 12.07
CA LEU A 173 12.48 -5.93 10.63
C LEU A 173 12.61 -4.50 10.09
N THR A 174 11.73 -3.59 10.47
CA THR A 174 11.82 -2.20 10.01
C THR A 174 13.09 -1.51 10.53
N GLU A 175 13.50 -1.78 11.78
CA GLU A 175 14.78 -1.29 12.33
C GLU A 175 15.99 -1.84 11.57
N THR A 176 15.95 -3.14 11.24
CA THR A 176 17.00 -3.80 10.45
C THR A 176 17.12 -3.21 9.05
N VAL A 177 15.99 -3.03 8.35
CA VAL A 177 15.96 -2.41 7.01
C VAL A 177 16.46 -0.97 7.07
N ASN A 178 15.99 -0.17 8.04
CA ASN A 178 16.43 1.21 8.22
C ASN A 178 17.94 1.31 8.44
N LYS A 179 18.51 0.40 9.24
CA LYS A 179 19.95 0.32 9.45
C LYS A 179 20.70 0.00 8.15
N ALA A 180 20.25 -0.98 7.38
CA ALA A 180 20.86 -1.34 6.10
C ALA A 180 20.87 -0.15 5.12
N LEU A 181 19.75 0.59 5.01
CA LEU A 181 19.70 1.80 4.19
C LEU A 181 20.68 2.89 4.68
N SER A 182 20.72 3.12 5.99
CA SER A 182 21.61 4.11 6.61
C SER A 182 23.09 3.78 6.40
N GLU A 183 23.47 2.50 6.44
CA GLU A 183 24.84 2.04 6.17
C GLU A 183 25.24 2.27 4.70
N ASN A 184 24.27 2.30 3.78
CA ASN A 184 24.45 2.68 2.38
C ASN A 184 24.30 4.20 2.14
N GLY A 185 24.16 5.00 3.20
CA GLY A 185 24.01 6.47 3.09
C GLY A 185 22.63 6.93 2.61
N ILE A 186 21.63 6.06 2.63
CA ILE A 186 20.25 6.40 2.28
C ILE A 186 19.45 6.65 3.56
N ASP A 187 18.94 7.87 3.72
CA ASP A 187 17.91 8.19 4.71
C ASP A 187 16.57 7.70 4.16
N GLY A 188 16.17 6.49 4.54
CA GLY A 188 15.01 5.80 3.99
C GLY A 188 13.71 6.07 4.74
N ALA A 189 12.59 5.89 4.06
CA ALA A 189 11.25 5.91 4.65
C ALA A 189 10.72 4.49 4.78
N ILE A 190 10.75 3.91 5.98
CA ILE A 190 10.30 2.54 6.20
C ILE A 190 8.88 2.56 6.74
N LEU A 191 7.95 1.99 5.99
CA LEU A 191 6.57 1.79 6.40
C LEU A 191 6.44 0.38 6.94
N GLY A 192 6.14 0.26 8.23
CA GLY A 192 5.85 -1.02 8.86
C GLY A 192 4.34 -1.27 8.86
N MET A 193 3.90 -2.39 8.30
CA MET A 193 2.48 -2.74 8.24
C MET A 193 2.20 -4.03 8.98
N LYS A 194 1.40 -3.93 10.05
CA LYS A 194 0.97 -5.07 10.85
C LYS A 194 -0.32 -5.64 10.28
N GLY A 195 -0.33 -6.93 9.97
CA GLY A 195 -1.45 -7.66 9.38
C GLY A 195 -1.75 -8.97 10.10
N LYS A 196 -2.94 -9.50 9.83
CA LYS A 196 -3.38 -10.85 10.23
C LYS A 196 -3.78 -11.62 8.97
N ASN A 197 -3.96 -12.93 9.10
CA ASN A 197 -4.44 -13.73 7.98
C ASN A 197 -5.88 -13.28 7.64
N ASP A 198 -6.04 -12.67 6.46
CA ASP A 198 -7.31 -12.18 5.95
C ASP A 198 -7.49 -12.65 4.51
N GLU A 199 -8.32 -13.68 4.33
CA GLU A 199 -8.62 -14.26 3.00
C GLU A 199 -9.24 -13.23 2.05
N THR A 200 -9.99 -12.25 2.56
CA THR A 200 -10.59 -11.20 1.72
C THR A 200 -9.53 -10.23 1.21
N LEU A 201 -8.58 -9.86 2.05
CA LEU A 201 -7.44 -9.04 1.68
C LEU A 201 -6.52 -9.78 0.70
N LYS A 202 -6.29 -11.06 0.94
CA LYS A 202 -5.50 -11.93 0.06
C LYS A 202 -6.11 -12.06 -1.33
N GLN A 203 -7.42 -12.27 -1.40
CA GLN A 203 -8.13 -12.29 -2.67
C GLN A 203 -8.02 -10.93 -3.40
N LEU A 204 -8.22 -9.83 -2.67
CA LEU A 204 -8.08 -8.48 -3.22
C LEU A 204 -6.68 -8.21 -3.78
N ALA A 205 -5.64 -8.60 -3.04
CA ALA A 205 -4.25 -8.48 -3.47
C ALA A 205 -3.98 -9.28 -4.75
N GLY A 206 -4.50 -10.51 -4.83
CA GLY A 206 -4.42 -11.35 -6.02
C GLY A 206 -5.16 -10.77 -7.23
N GLU A 207 -6.35 -10.18 -7.04
CA GLU A 207 -7.13 -9.53 -8.10
C GLU A 207 -6.42 -8.28 -8.65
N LEU A 208 -5.73 -7.53 -7.78
CA LEU A 208 -4.96 -6.34 -8.15
C LEU A 208 -3.54 -6.65 -8.64
N GLY A 209 -3.06 -7.89 -8.46
CA GLY A 209 -1.70 -8.28 -8.80
C GLY A 209 -0.63 -7.57 -7.96
N ILE A 210 -0.92 -7.35 -6.67
CA ILE A 210 -0.01 -6.71 -5.70
C ILE A 210 0.17 -7.59 -4.46
N SER A 211 1.10 -7.22 -3.58
CA SER A 211 1.27 -7.90 -2.29
C SER A 211 0.10 -7.65 -1.34
N GLU A 212 -0.13 -8.58 -0.41
CA GLU A 212 -1.09 -8.39 0.69
C GLU A 212 -0.76 -7.14 1.52
N GLY A 213 0.53 -6.85 1.72
CA GLY A 213 1.02 -5.66 2.40
C GLY A 213 0.60 -4.36 1.72
N LYS A 214 0.84 -4.25 0.41
CA LYS A 214 0.47 -3.07 -0.38
C LYS A 214 -1.05 -2.92 -0.46
N ALA A 215 -1.79 -4.02 -0.61
CA ALA A 215 -3.25 -4.01 -0.58
C ALA A 215 -3.78 -3.48 0.77
N ASN A 216 -3.16 -3.89 1.88
CA ASN A 216 -3.53 -3.41 3.22
C ASN A 216 -3.30 -1.90 3.34
N LEU A 217 -2.15 -1.41 2.89
CA LEU A 217 -1.83 0.02 2.91
C LEU A 217 -2.85 0.84 2.10
N ILE A 218 -3.18 0.39 0.89
CA ILE A 218 -4.15 1.08 0.03
C ILE A 218 -5.53 1.09 0.69
N LYS A 219 -5.96 -0.03 1.28
CA LYS A 219 -7.23 -0.11 2.00
C LYS A 219 -7.26 0.88 3.17
N SER A 220 -6.21 0.93 3.99
CA SER A 220 -6.12 1.87 5.10
C SER A 220 -6.15 3.33 4.64
N ILE A 221 -5.51 3.66 3.51
CA ILE A 221 -5.56 5.00 2.91
C ILE A 221 -7.00 5.36 2.50
N ILE A 222 -7.70 4.46 1.78
CA ILE A 222 -9.08 4.68 1.31
C ILE A 222 -10.07 4.79 2.48
N GLU A 223 -9.83 4.07 3.58
CA GLU A 223 -10.64 4.23 4.80
C GLU A 223 -10.56 5.65 5.39
N LYS A 224 -9.44 6.36 5.17
CA LYS A 224 -9.28 7.76 5.59
C LYS A 224 -9.77 8.75 4.54
N ASP A 225 -9.67 8.40 3.28
CA ASP A 225 -10.17 9.20 2.18
C ASP A 225 -10.93 8.34 1.15
N PRO A 226 -12.25 8.19 1.34
CA PRO A 226 -13.10 7.40 0.44
C PRO A 226 -13.24 7.97 -0.98
N SER A 227 -12.69 9.17 -1.24
CA SER A 227 -12.69 9.74 -2.60
C SER A 227 -11.61 9.11 -3.49
N LEU A 228 -10.62 8.43 -2.90
CA LEU A 228 -9.54 7.78 -3.60
C LEU A 228 -9.98 6.44 -4.23
N SER A 229 -9.45 6.15 -5.42
CA SER A 229 -9.74 4.91 -6.14
C SER A 229 -8.74 3.81 -5.82
N LEU A 230 -9.24 2.64 -5.42
CA LEU A 230 -8.46 1.42 -5.26
C LEU A 230 -7.65 1.08 -6.52
N GLU A 231 -8.27 1.20 -7.69
CA GLU A 231 -7.62 0.87 -8.96
C GLU A 231 -6.45 1.82 -9.24
N GLU A 232 -6.62 3.11 -8.98
CA GLU A 232 -5.58 4.12 -9.20
C GLU A 232 -4.42 3.93 -8.24
N LEU A 233 -4.70 3.78 -6.94
CA LEU A 233 -3.66 3.59 -5.92
C LEU A 233 -2.88 2.28 -6.12
N SER A 234 -3.51 1.23 -6.65
CA SER A 234 -2.82 -0.05 -6.94
C SER A 234 -1.67 0.09 -7.95
N LYS A 235 -1.77 1.07 -8.85
CA LYS A 235 -0.78 1.36 -9.90
C LYS A 235 0.39 2.22 -9.40
N LEU A 236 0.27 2.86 -8.24
CA LEU A 236 1.32 3.68 -7.66
C LEU A 236 2.44 2.82 -7.05
N ASN A 237 3.67 3.34 -7.04
CA ASN A 237 4.76 2.71 -6.30
C ASN A 237 4.63 3.00 -4.80
N VAL A 238 5.41 2.28 -3.98
CA VAL A 238 5.36 2.45 -2.51
C VAL A 238 5.79 3.85 -2.05
N ASN A 239 6.68 4.52 -2.78
CA ASN A 239 7.09 5.89 -2.44
C ASN A 239 5.97 6.92 -2.64
N ASP A 240 5.18 6.78 -3.70
CA ASP A 240 4.04 7.66 -3.93
C ASP A 240 2.92 7.35 -2.93
N LEU A 241 2.67 6.07 -2.63
CA LEU A 241 1.73 5.67 -1.59
C LEU A 241 2.15 6.17 -0.21
N SER A 242 3.45 6.19 0.11
CA SER A 242 3.94 6.68 1.40
C SER A 242 3.81 8.20 1.53
N LEU A 243 4.04 8.94 0.44
CA LEU A 243 3.78 10.38 0.38
C LEU A 243 2.30 10.69 0.64
N ILE A 244 1.38 9.91 0.05
CA ILE A 244 -0.07 10.02 0.28
C ILE A 244 -0.42 9.67 1.73
N ALA A 245 0.08 8.53 2.23
CA ALA A 245 -0.20 8.05 3.58
C ALA A 245 0.30 8.99 4.68
N LYS A 246 1.33 9.80 4.39
CA LYS A 246 2.00 10.72 5.34
C LYS A 246 1.03 11.58 6.14
N LYS A 247 -0.06 12.03 5.51
CA LYS A 247 -1.13 12.85 6.11
C LYS A 247 -1.86 12.17 7.28
N TRP A 248 -1.91 10.83 7.28
CA TRP A 248 -2.68 10.04 8.24
C TRP A 248 -1.80 9.14 9.12
N ILE A 249 -0.49 9.33 9.11
CA ILE A 249 0.41 8.57 9.99
C ILE A 249 0.02 8.79 11.46
N GLY A 250 -0.06 7.70 12.22
CA GLY A 250 -0.58 7.68 13.58
C GLY A 250 -2.10 7.59 13.69
N GLN A 251 -2.83 7.71 12.57
CA GLN A 251 -4.28 7.49 12.48
C GLN A 251 -4.64 6.23 11.69
N LEU A 252 -3.71 5.72 10.88
CA LEU A 252 -3.81 4.46 10.16
C LEU A 252 -3.49 3.31 11.13
N GLU A 253 -4.46 2.44 11.39
CA GLU A 253 -4.28 1.30 12.30
C GLU A 253 -3.25 0.32 11.71
N GLY A 254 -2.36 -0.19 12.56
CA GLY A 254 -1.35 -1.17 12.14
C GLY A 254 -0.16 -0.61 11.34
N LEU A 255 -0.21 0.65 10.90
CA LEU A 255 0.86 1.31 10.16
C LEU A 255 1.81 2.08 11.09
N THR A 256 3.10 1.82 10.96
CA THR A 256 4.21 2.60 11.54
C THR A 256 5.02 3.22 10.40
N MET A 257 5.73 4.32 10.68
CA MET A 257 6.69 4.87 9.73
C MET A 257 7.95 5.36 10.44
N MET A 258 9.11 5.03 9.88
CA MET A 258 10.40 5.59 10.22
C MET A 258 10.96 6.39 9.05
N GLY A 259 11.68 7.47 9.35
CA GLY A 259 12.21 8.37 8.33
C GLY A 259 11.13 9.19 7.63
N THR A 260 11.44 9.72 6.44
CA THR A 260 10.52 10.56 5.65
C THR A 260 10.56 10.17 4.17
N PRO A 261 9.40 9.90 3.54
CA PRO A 261 9.34 9.64 2.11
C PRO A 261 9.93 10.78 1.29
N SER A 262 10.73 10.43 0.29
CA SER A 262 11.36 11.39 -0.60
C SER A 262 10.33 11.92 -1.59
N ASP A 263 10.23 13.24 -1.64
CA ASP A 263 9.52 13.97 -2.67
C ASP A 263 10.48 14.60 -3.70
N LYS A 264 11.78 14.27 -3.65
CA LYS A 264 12.83 14.89 -4.50
C LYS A 264 12.64 14.64 -6.00
N LYS A 265 11.85 13.64 -6.38
CA LYS A 265 11.44 13.41 -7.78
C LYS A 265 10.51 14.53 -8.29
N TYR A 266 9.78 15.17 -7.38
CA TYR A 266 8.77 16.18 -7.67
C TYR A 266 9.35 17.60 -7.53
N ILE A 267 8.59 18.61 -7.96
CA ILE A 267 9.03 20.02 -7.93
C ILE A 267 9.36 20.53 -6.52
N GLY A 268 8.84 19.88 -5.48
CA GLY A 268 9.00 20.29 -4.09
C GLY A 268 7.99 21.34 -3.65
N ALA A 269 7.70 21.35 -2.33
CA ALA A 269 6.71 22.24 -1.73
C ALA A 269 7.02 23.74 -1.94
N ASP A 270 8.30 24.12 -1.91
CA ASP A 270 8.76 25.51 -2.07
C ASP A 270 8.57 26.01 -3.51
N MET A 271 8.84 25.17 -4.51
CA MET A 271 8.60 25.50 -5.91
C MET A 271 7.11 25.59 -6.20
N ALA A 272 6.31 24.65 -5.65
CA ALA A 272 4.86 24.70 -5.76
C ALA A 272 4.29 26.00 -5.16
N ALA A 273 4.77 26.38 -3.97
CA ALA A 273 4.42 27.65 -3.34
C ALA A 273 4.80 28.86 -4.20
N SER A 274 6.04 28.87 -4.72
CA SER A 274 6.54 29.93 -5.61
C SER A 274 5.70 30.07 -6.89
N ASN A 275 5.32 28.94 -7.51
CA ASN A 275 4.46 28.92 -8.69
C ASN A 275 3.06 29.44 -8.37
N ALA A 276 2.48 29.04 -7.24
CA ALA A 276 1.18 29.52 -6.79
C ALA A 276 1.21 31.03 -6.48
N GLU A 277 2.25 31.54 -5.82
CA GLU A 277 2.45 32.97 -5.54
C GLU A 277 2.61 33.79 -6.83
N ALA A 278 3.46 33.32 -7.75
CA ALA A 278 3.66 33.95 -9.05
C ALA A 278 2.37 33.99 -9.87
N HIS A 279 1.60 32.90 -9.86
CA HIS A 279 0.29 32.85 -10.50
C HIS A 279 -0.71 33.78 -9.82
N ALA A 280 -0.70 33.85 -8.49
CA ALA A 280 -1.58 34.71 -7.73
C ALA A 280 -1.29 36.19 -7.98
N LYS A 281 -0.08 36.56 -8.44
CA LYS A 281 0.34 37.96 -8.66
C LYS A 281 0.04 38.87 -7.47
N LEU A 282 0.01 38.29 -6.27
CA LEU A 282 -0.37 38.99 -5.07
C LEU A 282 0.74 39.99 -4.74
N SER A 283 0.39 41.27 -4.60
CA SER A 283 1.13 42.15 -3.70
C SER A 283 0.71 41.78 -2.29
N ILE A 284 1.14 40.61 -1.82
CA ILE A 284 0.90 40.20 -0.44
C ILE A 284 1.54 41.30 0.41
N ASP A 285 0.75 42.01 1.22
CA ASP A 285 1.26 42.92 2.25
C ASP A 285 2.03 42.11 3.30
N GLY A 286 3.19 41.55 2.92
CA GLY A 286 4.22 40.89 3.74
C GLY A 286 3.82 39.79 4.73
N ALA A 287 2.54 39.45 4.87
CA ALA A 287 2.02 38.73 6.04
C ALA A 287 1.22 37.46 5.73
N ALA A 288 1.15 37.03 4.45
CA ALA A 288 0.46 35.77 4.17
C ALA A 288 1.25 34.57 4.68
N LYS A 289 0.57 33.69 5.40
CA LYS A 289 1.10 32.38 5.75
C LYS A 289 0.89 31.46 4.54
N VAL A 290 1.96 30.85 4.05
CA VAL A 290 1.90 29.86 2.96
C VAL A 290 2.14 28.48 3.53
N GLU A 291 1.22 27.57 3.24
CA GLU A 291 1.32 26.15 3.59
C GLU A 291 1.22 25.36 2.29
N SER A 292 2.14 24.42 2.07
CA SER A 292 2.13 23.53 0.90
C SER A 292 2.18 22.10 1.39
N GLN A 293 1.21 21.29 0.98
CA GLN A 293 1.12 19.88 1.34
C GLN A 293 0.87 19.05 0.10
N MET A 294 1.53 17.89 0.00
CA MET A 294 1.26 16.94 -1.06
C MET A 294 -0.06 16.21 -0.79
N ASP A 295 -0.82 16.00 -1.85
CA ASP A 295 -2.08 15.26 -1.87
C ASP A 295 -2.16 14.45 -3.18
N TYR A 296 -3.22 13.65 -3.34
CA TYR A 296 -3.48 12.89 -4.56
C TYR A 296 -4.90 13.14 -5.06
N GLU A 297 -5.02 13.79 -6.21
CA GLU A 297 -6.29 14.20 -6.78
C GLU A 297 -6.32 13.84 -8.28
N ASN A 298 -7.44 13.29 -8.74
CA ASN A 298 -7.67 12.98 -10.17
C ASN A 298 -6.55 12.14 -10.81
N GLY A 299 -6.07 11.12 -10.10
CA GLY A 299 -5.05 10.21 -10.61
C GLY A 299 -3.62 10.77 -10.61
N LYS A 300 -3.37 11.91 -9.93
CA LYS A 300 -2.07 12.57 -9.90
C LYS A 300 -1.69 13.05 -8.50
N LEU A 301 -0.38 13.08 -8.22
CA LEU A 301 0.16 13.80 -7.07
C LEU A 301 0.09 15.31 -7.32
N VAL A 302 -0.43 16.04 -6.34
CA VAL A 302 -0.68 17.48 -6.41
C VAL A 302 -0.18 18.13 -5.12
N TYR A 303 0.50 19.27 -5.23
CA TYR A 303 0.74 20.12 -4.07
C TYR A 303 -0.46 21.06 -3.88
N ASN A 304 -1.15 20.88 -2.75
CA ASN A 304 -2.18 21.78 -2.26
C ASN A 304 -1.52 22.94 -1.49
N VAL A 305 -1.37 24.08 -2.18
CA VAL A 305 -0.82 25.32 -1.63
C VAL A 305 -1.94 26.19 -1.11
N LYS A 306 -1.92 26.51 0.19
CA LYS A 306 -2.83 27.44 0.85
C LYS A 306 -2.07 28.71 1.23
N MET A 307 -2.56 29.86 0.77
CA MET A 307 -2.08 31.18 1.15
C MET A 307 -3.16 31.88 1.98
N THR A 308 -2.88 32.10 3.26
CA THR A 308 -3.83 32.75 4.19
C THR A 308 -3.49 34.22 4.37
N THR A 309 -4.45 35.09 4.06
CA THR A 309 -4.43 36.55 4.33
C THR A 309 -5.34 36.89 5.51
N GLU A 310 -5.44 38.17 5.89
CA GLU A 310 -6.31 38.61 6.99
C GLU A 310 -7.78 38.20 6.81
N ASN A 311 -8.28 38.24 5.57
CA ASN A 311 -9.72 38.10 5.29
C ASN A 311 -10.07 36.95 4.33
N SER A 312 -9.07 36.24 3.80
CA SER A 312 -9.29 35.23 2.76
C SER A 312 -8.18 34.18 2.76
N GLU A 313 -8.53 32.95 2.43
CA GLU A 313 -7.59 31.88 2.13
C GLU A 313 -7.68 31.56 0.64
N PHE A 314 -6.53 31.53 -0.03
CA PHE A 314 -6.42 31.14 -1.42
C PHE A 314 -5.83 29.74 -1.48
N TYR A 315 -6.42 28.86 -2.28
CA TYR A 315 -5.95 27.49 -2.49
C TYR A 315 -5.50 27.32 -3.93
N TYR A 316 -4.42 26.58 -4.14
CA TYR A 316 -3.91 26.22 -5.45
C TYR A 316 -3.55 24.75 -5.44
N GLY A 317 -4.08 23.99 -6.39
CA GLY A 317 -3.60 22.65 -6.71
C GLY A 317 -2.53 22.77 -7.78
N VAL A 318 -1.30 22.38 -7.47
CA VAL A 318 -0.14 22.45 -8.37
C VAL A 318 0.30 21.04 -8.72
N ASP A 319 0.36 20.70 -10.01
CA ASP A 319 0.82 19.39 -10.48
C ASP A 319 2.25 19.13 -9.97
N ALA A 320 2.45 18.02 -9.23
CA ALA A 320 3.71 17.78 -8.52
C ALA A 320 4.88 17.49 -9.46
N GLU A 321 4.63 17.04 -10.70
CA GLU A 321 5.68 16.74 -11.67
C GLU A 321 6.03 17.96 -12.53
N THR A 322 5.03 18.72 -12.97
CA THR A 322 5.20 19.79 -13.96
C THR A 322 5.21 21.19 -13.35
N GLY A 323 4.63 21.38 -12.17
CA GLY A 323 4.43 22.71 -11.58
C GLY A 323 3.28 23.52 -12.17
N GLU A 324 2.46 22.92 -13.05
CA GLU A 324 1.28 23.56 -13.63
C GLU A 324 0.19 23.80 -12.57
N ILE A 325 -0.50 24.94 -12.65
CA ILE A 325 -1.65 25.23 -11.79
C ILE A 325 -2.88 24.48 -12.33
N LEU A 326 -3.30 23.43 -11.62
CA LEU A 326 -4.43 22.57 -11.98
C LEU A 326 -5.77 23.11 -11.46
N LYS A 327 -5.75 23.77 -10.31
CA LYS A 327 -6.95 24.25 -9.61
C LYS A 327 -6.64 25.49 -8.79
N ARG A 328 -7.63 26.36 -8.62
CA ARG A 328 -7.59 27.47 -7.67
C ARG A 328 -8.89 27.58 -6.88
N GLY A 329 -8.82 27.99 -5.63
CA GLY A 329 -9.98 28.26 -4.78
C GLY A 329 -9.79 29.52 -3.93
N VAL A 330 -10.91 30.08 -3.48
CA VAL A 330 -10.98 31.20 -2.55
C VAL A 330 -11.97 30.80 -1.45
N ASN A 331 -11.52 30.80 -0.20
CA ASN A 331 -12.36 30.72 0.97
C ASN A 331 -12.42 32.13 1.58
N THR A 332 -13.62 32.71 1.61
CA THR A 332 -13.84 34.04 2.20
C THR A 332 -14.17 33.88 3.67
N LEU A 333 -13.35 34.46 4.55
CA LEU A 333 -13.60 34.36 6.00
C LEU A 333 -14.91 35.09 6.35
N LYS A 334 -15.69 34.52 7.28
CA LYS A 334 -17.03 34.98 7.67
C LYS A 334 -17.15 36.51 7.84
N SER A 335 -16.16 37.15 8.45
CA SER A 335 -16.13 38.59 8.69
C SER A 335 -16.13 39.46 7.42
N ALA A 336 -15.72 38.93 6.27
CA ALA A 336 -15.75 39.63 4.99
C ALA A 336 -17.11 39.51 4.27
N VAL A 337 -17.84 38.41 4.47
CA VAL A 337 -19.23 38.26 4.01
C VAL A 337 -20.14 39.27 4.73
N GLU A 338 -19.97 39.39 6.06
CA GLU A 338 -20.77 40.31 6.91
C GLU A 338 -20.53 41.81 6.61
N ASN A 339 -19.34 42.19 6.11
CA ASN A 339 -18.95 43.60 5.92
C ASN A 339 -18.91 44.09 4.46
N GLY A 340 -18.98 43.21 3.45
CA GLY A 340 -18.66 43.59 2.07
C GLY A 340 -19.58 43.07 0.95
N ILE A 341 -20.37 42.02 1.19
CA ILE A 341 -21.30 41.50 0.16
C ILE A 341 -22.63 42.23 0.33
N GLY A 342 -22.66 43.49 -0.13
CA GLY A 342 -23.81 44.39 0.02
C GLY A 342 -25.12 43.84 -0.55
N THR A 343 -26.22 44.19 0.11
CA THR A 343 -27.62 43.92 -0.23
C THR A 343 -28.14 44.69 -1.46
N ASP A 344 -27.28 44.97 -2.43
CA ASP A 344 -27.70 45.64 -3.65
C ASP A 344 -28.49 44.65 -4.52
N ASN A 345 -29.83 44.75 -4.46
CA ASN A 345 -30.81 44.00 -5.27
C ASN A 345 -30.73 44.34 -6.78
N SER A 346 -29.58 44.77 -7.27
CA SER A 346 -29.34 44.96 -8.70
C SER A 346 -29.37 43.60 -9.40
N PRO A 347 -30.06 43.48 -10.56
CA PRO A 347 -30.22 42.20 -11.24
C PRO A 347 -28.85 41.64 -11.59
N VAL A 348 -28.54 40.48 -11.00
CA VAL A 348 -27.31 39.73 -11.27
C VAL A 348 -27.43 39.17 -12.69
N GLY A 349 -26.74 39.81 -13.64
CA GLY A 349 -26.70 39.36 -15.03
C GLY A 349 -25.88 38.07 -15.18
N ASN A 350 -26.01 37.41 -16.33
CA ASN A 350 -25.04 36.41 -16.79
C ASN A 350 -23.72 37.12 -17.17
N THR A 351 -23.04 37.67 -16.17
CA THR A 351 -21.66 38.12 -16.29
C THR A 351 -20.79 36.88 -16.52
N PRO A 352 -20.01 36.84 -17.62
CA PRO A 352 -19.06 35.76 -17.83
C PRO A 352 -18.14 35.67 -16.61
N VAL A 353 -17.91 34.46 -16.11
CA VAL A 353 -16.83 34.22 -15.16
C VAL A 353 -15.54 34.61 -15.90
N PRO A 354 -14.74 35.59 -15.40
CA PRO A 354 -13.56 36.04 -16.11
C PRO A 354 -12.62 34.86 -16.39
N SER A 355 -12.18 34.68 -17.64
CA SER A 355 -11.34 33.55 -18.05
C SER A 355 -10.05 33.47 -17.20
N PRO A 356 -9.70 32.32 -16.59
CA PRO A 356 -8.68 32.22 -15.54
C PRO A 356 -7.23 32.46 -15.95
N ASP A 357 -6.91 32.44 -17.25
CA ASP A 357 -5.52 32.53 -17.72
C ASP A 357 -4.89 33.88 -17.35
N GLY A 358 -4.03 33.84 -16.33
CA GLY A 358 -3.17 34.95 -15.92
C GLY A 358 -3.80 36.00 -15.02
N GLN A 359 -4.91 35.74 -14.34
CA GLN A 359 -5.55 36.71 -13.43
C GLN A 359 -5.09 36.60 -11.98
N SER A 360 -4.84 37.76 -11.35
CA SER A 360 -4.37 37.88 -9.97
C SER A 360 -5.38 37.35 -8.95
N ALA A 361 -4.95 37.14 -7.71
CA ALA A 361 -5.79 36.72 -6.61
C ALA A 361 -6.92 37.71 -6.30
N GLU A 362 -6.72 39.01 -6.53
CA GLU A 362 -7.77 40.02 -6.39
C GLU A 362 -8.88 39.83 -7.43
N ALA A 363 -8.51 39.50 -8.66
CA ALA A 363 -9.48 39.18 -9.70
C ALA A 363 -10.20 37.84 -9.42
N ALA A 364 -9.47 36.85 -8.90
CA ALA A 364 -10.06 35.59 -8.43
C ALA A 364 -11.07 35.83 -7.30
N LYS A 365 -10.73 36.70 -6.35
CA LYS A 365 -11.60 37.11 -5.25
C LYS A 365 -12.86 37.81 -5.78
N ALA A 366 -12.73 38.75 -6.70
CA ALA A 366 -13.88 39.44 -7.30
C ALA A 366 -14.81 38.47 -8.05
N ALA A 367 -14.25 37.49 -8.78
CA ALA A 367 -15.03 36.45 -9.44
C ALA A 367 -15.73 35.53 -8.43
N ALA A 368 -15.04 35.16 -7.34
CA ALA A 368 -15.64 34.39 -6.26
C ALA A 368 -16.81 35.15 -5.59
N GLU A 369 -16.65 36.44 -5.31
CA GLU A 369 -17.70 37.30 -4.74
C GLU A 369 -18.94 37.39 -5.66
N ASP A 370 -18.77 37.44 -6.98
CA ASP A 370 -19.88 37.41 -7.94
C ASP A 370 -20.63 36.08 -7.92
N LEU A 371 -19.91 34.96 -7.90
CA LEU A 371 -20.50 33.63 -7.82
C LEU A 371 -21.20 33.39 -6.47
N ILE A 372 -20.64 33.90 -5.37
CA ILE A 372 -21.27 33.86 -4.04
C ILE A 372 -22.61 34.61 -4.08
N LYS A 373 -22.65 35.82 -4.63
CA LYS A 373 -23.90 36.59 -4.77
C LYS A 373 -24.94 35.81 -5.57
N LYS A 374 -24.54 35.24 -6.73
CA LYS A 374 -25.43 34.37 -7.54
C LYS A 374 -25.99 33.21 -6.73
N ALA A 375 -25.13 32.48 -6.02
CA ALA A 375 -25.54 31.31 -5.25
C ALA A 375 -26.47 31.67 -4.07
N ILE A 376 -26.17 32.75 -3.35
CA ILE A 376 -27.00 33.23 -2.23
C ILE A 376 -28.36 33.69 -2.75
N ASP A 377 -28.41 34.51 -3.79
CA ASP A 377 -29.66 34.96 -4.42
C ASP A 377 -30.51 33.77 -4.91
N MET A 378 -29.89 32.78 -5.56
CA MET A 378 -30.58 31.58 -6.03
C MET A 378 -31.11 30.70 -4.89
N SER A 379 -30.48 30.74 -3.71
CA SER A 379 -30.92 29.97 -2.54
C SER A 379 -32.07 30.63 -1.77
N GLY A 380 -32.28 31.94 -1.97
CA GLY A 380 -33.22 32.73 -1.17
C GLY A 380 -32.78 32.94 0.29
N THR A 381 -31.51 32.64 0.61
CA THR A 381 -30.91 32.88 1.92
C THR A 381 -30.51 34.34 2.06
N ASP A 382 -30.71 34.94 3.24
CA ASP A 382 -30.10 36.23 3.56
C ASP A 382 -28.59 36.05 3.74
N ALA A 383 -27.79 36.87 3.05
CA ALA A 383 -26.32 36.79 3.08
C ALA A 383 -25.73 36.83 4.49
N SER A 384 -26.40 37.48 5.46
CA SER A 384 -25.98 37.53 6.86
C SER A 384 -26.03 36.18 7.59
N TYR A 385 -26.78 35.21 7.07
CA TYR A 385 -26.86 33.85 7.61
C TYR A 385 -25.93 32.86 6.90
N ALA A 386 -25.33 33.25 5.78
CA ALA A 386 -24.37 32.42 5.08
C ALA A 386 -23.07 32.29 5.90
N ARG A 387 -22.62 31.06 6.09
CA ARG A 387 -21.36 30.72 6.79
C ARG A 387 -20.64 29.61 6.03
N ASP A 388 -19.36 29.41 6.34
CA ASP A 388 -18.48 28.42 5.70
C ASP A 388 -18.51 28.53 4.16
N VAL A 389 -18.38 29.76 3.65
CA VAL A 389 -18.49 30.04 2.21
C VAL A 389 -17.18 29.74 1.49
N ASN A 390 -17.17 28.65 0.71
CA ASN A 390 -16.03 28.20 -0.08
C ASN A 390 -16.34 28.31 -1.58
N VAL A 391 -15.41 28.86 -2.36
CA VAL A 391 -15.50 28.90 -3.82
C VAL A 391 -14.31 28.21 -4.44
N ASN A 392 -14.57 27.14 -5.19
CA ASN A 392 -13.60 26.52 -6.09
C ASN A 392 -13.78 27.14 -7.48
N LEU A 393 -12.70 27.69 -8.05
CA LEU A 393 -12.70 28.28 -9.38
C LEU A 393 -12.03 27.30 -10.36
N GLY A 394 -12.76 26.90 -11.38
CA GLY A 394 -12.20 26.15 -12.50
C GLY A 394 -11.14 26.96 -13.25
N THR A 395 -10.06 26.33 -13.72
CA THR A 395 -8.88 27.02 -14.28
C THR A 395 -8.51 26.63 -15.72
N ASN A 396 -8.98 25.51 -16.27
CA ASN A 396 -8.63 25.04 -17.62
C ASN A 396 -9.77 24.21 -18.26
N GLU A 397 -9.61 23.72 -19.50
CA GLU A 397 -10.61 22.86 -20.16
C GLU A 397 -10.90 21.56 -19.37
N ALA A 398 -9.93 21.06 -18.60
CA ALA A 398 -10.08 19.89 -17.74
C ALA A 398 -10.84 20.20 -16.43
N ASN A 399 -10.94 21.47 -16.03
CA ASN A 399 -11.60 21.96 -14.83
C ASN A 399 -12.50 23.16 -15.21
N SER A 400 -13.54 22.87 -16.00
CA SER A 400 -14.46 23.87 -16.58
C SER A 400 -15.64 24.23 -15.68
N GLU A 401 -15.59 23.86 -14.40
CA GLU A 401 -16.66 24.09 -13.43
C GLU A 401 -16.16 24.83 -12.19
N SER A 402 -16.88 25.89 -11.83
CA SER A 402 -16.68 26.64 -10.60
C SER A 402 -17.77 26.27 -9.61
N GLN A 403 -17.41 25.96 -8.38
CA GLN A 403 -18.35 25.50 -7.36
C GLN A 403 -18.40 26.49 -6.19
N VAL A 404 -19.61 26.82 -5.73
CA VAL A 404 -19.84 27.61 -4.52
C VAL A 404 -20.52 26.73 -3.50
N ASN A 405 -19.91 26.58 -2.33
CA ASN A 405 -20.46 25.85 -1.19
C ASN A 405 -20.65 26.80 -0.02
N PHE A 406 -21.80 26.76 0.65
CA PHE A 406 -22.04 27.52 1.87
C PHE A 406 -23.11 26.86 2.73
N LYS A 407 -23.11 27.19 4.03
CA LYS A 407 -24.12 26.73 4.98
C LYS A 407 -25.02 27.88 5.40
N SER A 408 -26.30 27.59 5.65
CA SER A 408 -27.25 28.52 6.26
C SER A 408 -28.31 27.75 7.02
N GLY A 409 -28.52 28.13 8.29
CA GLY A 409 -29.33 27.33 9.22
C GLY A 409 -28.81 25.89 9.32
N ASP A 410 -29.70 24.92 9.17
CA ASP A 410 -29.40 23.47 9.18
C ASP A 410 -29.15 22.90 7.76
N LEU A 411 -28.93 23.77 6.77
CA LEU A 411 -28.72 23.39 5.36
C LEU A 411 -27.29 23.72 4.90
N GLU A 412 -26.80 22.87 4.02
CA GLU A 412 -25.61 23.09 3.20
C GLU A 412 -26.03 23.13 1.73
N TYR A 413 -25.52 24.13 1.02
CA TYR A 413 -25.79 24.38 -0.39
C TYR A 413 -24.51 24.21 -1.19
N SER A 414 -24.64 23.59 -2.36
CA SER A 414 -23.58 23.44 -3.36
C SER A 414 -24.11 23.85 -4.73
N TYR A 415 -23.56 24.89 -5.32
CA TYR A 415 -23.89 25.38 -6.66
C TYR A 415 -22.71 25.18 -7.59
N SER A 416 -22.95 24.62 -8.78
CA SER A 416 -21.94 24.41 -9.83
C SER A 416 -22.26 25.31 -11.02
N PHE A 417 -21.27 26.09 -11.44
CA PHE A 417 -21.35 27.05 -12.54
C PHE A 417 -20.34 26.68 -13.61
N ASP A 418 -20.67 26.95 -14.86
CA ASP A 418 -19.74 26.87 -15.98
C ASP A 418 -18.67 27.96 -15.85
N SER A 419 -17.39 27.58 -15.81
CA SER A 419 -16.29 28.52 -15.55
C SER A 419 -15.99 29.49 -16.69
N VAL A 420 -16.59 29.30 -17.88
CA VAL A 420 -16.41 30.18 -19.05
C VAL A 420 -17.58 31.15 -19.18
N THR A 421 -18.80 30.64 -19.04
CA THR A 421 -20.03 31.41 -19.26
C THR A 421 -20.63 31.98 -17.98
N GLY A 422 -20.27 31.43 -16.82
CA GLY A 422 -20.91 31.74 -15.53
C GLY A 422 -22.33 31.21 -15.39
N GLY A 423 -22.80 30.38 -16.33
CA GLY A 423 -24.12 29.78 -16.28
C GLY A 423 -24.22 28.68 -15.23
N LEU A 424 -25.36 28.62 -14.51
CA LEU A 424 -25.62 27.53 -13.57
C LEU A 424 -25.69 26.18 -14.33
N LYS A 425 -24.90 25.21 -13.88
CA LYS A 425 -24.94 23.83 -14.37
C LYS A 425 -25.80 22.93 -13.50
N ASN A 426 -25.60 22.97 -12.18
CA ASN A 426 -26.34 22.17 -11.22
C ASN A 426 -26.32 22.81 -9.82
N TRP A 427 -27.23 22.42 -8.94
CA TRP A 427 -27.16 22.74 -7.52
C TRP A 427 -27.76 21.64 -6.64
N VAL A 428 -27.29 21.54 -5.41
CA VAL A 428 -27.75 20.60 -4.39
C VAL A 428 -27.90 21.33 -3.06
N GLY A 429 -29.00 21.08 -2.35
CA GLY A 429 -29.19 21.49 -0.96
C GLY A 429 -29.42 20.26 -0.08
N SER A 430 -28.62 20.10 0.98
CA SER A 430 -28.70 18.95 1.89
C SER A 430 -28.79 19.38 3.36
N GLN A 431 -29.47 18.56 4.17
CA GLN A 431 -29.52 18.74 5.62
C GLN A 431 -28.16 18.40 6.22
N ILE A 432 -27.69 19.23 7.16
CA ILE A 432 -26.46 18.98 7.90
C ILE A 432 -26.70 17.78 8.83
N GLN A 433 -26.01 16.66 8.60
CA GLN A 433 -26.08 15.50 9.50
C GLN A 433 -25.42 15.88 10.83
N LYS A 434 -26.17 15.74 11.93
CA LYS A 434 -25.75 16.08 13.30
C LYS A 434 -24.91 14.99 13.95
#